data_AF-A0A967SL21-F1
#
_entry.id   AF-A0A967SL21-F1
#
_cell.length_a   1.000
_cell.length_b   1.000
_cell.length_c   1.000
_cell.angle_alpha   90.00
_cell.angle_beta   90.00
_cell.angle_gamma   90.00
#
_symmetry.space_group_name_H-M   'P 1'
#
loop_
_entity.id
_entity.type
_entity.pdbx_description
1 polymer ?
#
loop_
_entity_poly.entity_id
_entity_poly.type
_entity_poly.pdbx_seq_one_letter_code
_entity_poly.pdbx_strand_id
1 'polypeptide(L)'
;VSAYARERGWDRLRMLSSQDNSFGADYFTENEKGDQMPMANVFVRRDGTVRHFWGSEMLYADVDGQPRHMDLMWPLWNVLDTTPEGRGSDWYPSLAR
;
A
#
# COMPACT_ATOMS: atom_id res chain seq x y z
N VAL A 1 -5.12 -14.50 8.53
CA VAL A 1 -4.91 -13.06 8.77
C VAL A 1 -5.04 -12.64 10.25
N SER A 2 -6.08 -13.03 10.99
CA SER A 2 -6.31 -12.53 12.36
C SER A 2 -5.24 -12.91 13.40
N ALA A 3 -4.65 -14.11 13.32
CA ALA A 3 -3.57 -14.51 14.21
C ALA A 3 -2.31 -13.64 14.01
N TYR A 4 -1.94 -13.41 12.74
CA TYR A 4 -0.80 -12.57 12.34
C TYR A 4 -0.95 -11.11 12.80
N ALA A 5 -2.18 -10.56 12.70
CA ALA A 5 -2.48 -9.22 13.18
C ALA A 5 -2.35 -9.09 14.71
N ARG A 6 -2.83 -10.10 15.46
CA ARG A 6 -2.71 -10.13 16.92
C ARG A 6 -1.25 -10.19 17.39
N GLU A 7 -0.43 -11.02 16.76
CA GLU A 7 1.00 -11.12 17.07
C GLU A 7 1.72 -9.77 16.97
N ARG A 8 1.28 -8.90 16.04
CA ARG A 8 1.86 -7.57 15.79
C ARG A 8 1.13 -6.43 16.50
N GLY A 9 0.15 -6.74 17.35
CA GLY A 9 -0.65 -5.72 18.03
C GLY A 9 -1.47 -4.83 17.08
N TRP A 10 -1.77 -5.30 15.87
CA TRP A 10 -2.56 -4.57 14.88
C TRP A 10 -4.06 -4.66 15.20
N ASP A 11 -4.49 -3.94 16.24
CA ASP A 11 -5.86 -3.97 16.77
C ASP A 11 -6.74 -2.78 16.35
N ARG A 12 -6.13 -1.74 15.78
CA ARG A 12 -6.82 -0.53 15.29
C ARG A 12 -7.29 -0.61 13.84
N LEU A 13 -6.97 -1.70 13.14
CA LEU A 13 -7.36 -1.91 11.74
C LEU A 13 -8.16 -3.20 11.60
N ARG A 14 -9.25 -3.14 10.82
CA ARG A 14 -10.02 -4.33 10.48
C ARG A 14 -9.28 -5.11 9.40
N MET A 15 -8.69 -6.24 9.80
CA MET A 15 -8.06 -7.15 8.85
C MET A 15 -9.10 -8.05 8.18
N LEU A 16 -9.09 -8.06 6.85
CA LEU A 16 -9.95 -8.87 6.01
C LEU A 16 -9.11 -9.75 5.10
N SER A 17 -9.70 -10.81 4.59
CA SER A 17 -9.10 -11.65 3.55
C SER A 17 -9.91 -11.50 2.28
N SER A 18 -9.22 -11.30 1.16
CA SER A 18 -9.78 -11.35 -0.18
C SER A 18 -9.73 -12.77 -0.78
N GLN A 19 -9.49 -13.80 0.04
CA GLN A 19 -9.51 -15.18 -0.42
C GLN A 19 -10.87 -15.49 -1.06
N ASP A 20 -10.82 -16.23 -2.17
CA ASP A 20 -11.98 -16.68 -2.95
C ASP A 20 -12.87 -15.55 -3.50
N ASN A 21 -12.29 -14.38 -3.78
CA ASN A 21 -12.95 -13.32 -4.56
C ASN A 21 -11.99 -12.60 -5.50
N SER A 22 -12.53 -11.74 -6.37
CA SER A 22 -11.77 -11.05 -7.42
C SER A 22 -11.10 -9.76 -6.96
N PHE A 23 -11.21 -9.34 -5.69
CA PHE A 23 -10.73 -8.04 -5.24
C PHE A 23 -9.26 -7.79 -5.57
N GLY A 24 -8.42 -8.81 -5.40
CA GLY A 24 -6.98 -8.69 -5.68
C GLY A 24 -6.68 -8.38 -7.13
N ALA A 25 -7.35 -9.08 -8.06
CA ALA A 25 -7.23 -8.83 -9.49
C ALA A 25 -7.88 -7.50 -9.90
N ASP A 26 -9.10 -7.22 -9.43
CA ASP A 26 -9.89 -6.03 -9.83
C ASP A 26 -9.25 -4.71 -9.38
N TYR A 27 -8.48 -4.72 -8.28
CA TYR A 27 -7.84 -3.53 -7.71
C TYR A 27 -6.31 -3.64 -7.67
N PHE A 28 -5.75 -4.51 -8.51
CA PHE A 28 -4.31 -4.67 -8.72
C PHE A 28 -3.54 -4.89 -7.42
N THR A 29 -4.10 -5.57 -6.42
CA THR A 29 -3.38 -5.96 -5.21
C THR A 29 -2.81 -7.39 -5.31
N GLU A 30 -3.01 -8.05 -6.45
CA GLU A 30 -2.49 -9.38 -6.76
C GLU A 30 -2.12 -9.44 -8.24
N ASN A 31 -0.94 -9.99 -8.58
CA ASN A 31 -0.52 -10.16 -9.96
C ASN A 31 -1.00 -11.51 -10.55
N GLU A 32 -0.76 -11.74 -11.85
CA GLU A 32 -1.17 -12.97 -12.55
C GLU A 32 -0.58 -14.27 -11.97
N LYS A 33 0.50 -14.18 -11.17
CA LYS A 33 1.13 -15.31 -10.50
C LYS A 33 0.59 -15.55 -9.09
N GLY A 34 -0.33 -14.71 -8.62
CA GLY A 34 -0.86 -14.73 -7.26
C GLY A 34 0.01 -13.99 -6.24
N ASP A 35 1.07 -13.29 -6.67
CA ASP A 35 1.89 -12.51 -5.74
C ASP A 35 1.11 -11.29 -5.25
N GLN A 36 1.18 -11.03 -3.95
CA GLN A 36 0.51 -9.89 -3.32
C GLN A 36 1.29 -8.60 -3.60
N MET A 37 0.59 -7.59 -4.11
CA MET A 37 1.14 -6.28 -4.44
C MET A 37 0.71 -5.25 -3.38
N PRO A 38 1.63 -4.38 -2.90
CA PRO A 38 1.39 -3.50 -1.75
C PRO A 38 0.54 -2.27 -2.08
N MET A 39 -0.55 -2.41 -2.84
CA MET A 39 -1.42 -1.30 -3.25
C MET A 39 -2.24 -0.72 -2.11
N ALA A 40 -2.41 0.60 -2.12
CA ALA A 40 -3.46 1.29 -1.36
C ALA A 40 -4.58 1.72 -2.30
N ASN A 41 -5.82 1.39 -1.93
CA ASN A 41 -7.02 1.78 -2.65
C ASN A 41 -7.98 2.50 -1.70
N VAL A 42 -8.55 3.61 -2.14
CA VAL A 42 -9.52 4.42 -1.40
C VAL A 42 -10.87 4.31 -2.08
N PHE A 43 -11.87 3.94 -1.29
CA PHE A 43 -13.24 3.83 -1.73
C PHE A 43 -14.10 4.86 -1.02
N VAL A 44 -15.04 5.44 -1.76
CA VAL A 44 -16.04 6.36 -1.20
C VAL A 44 -17.43 5.76 -1.36
N ARG A 45 -18.27 5.89 -0.34
CA ARG A 45 -19.69 5.56 -0.43
C ARG A 45 -20.48 6.84 -0.67
N ARG A 46 -21.21 6.91 -1.79
CA ARG A 46 -22.12 8.01 -2.13
C ARG A 46 -23.46 7.41 -2.56
N ASP A 47 -24.54 7.83 -1.90
CA ASP A 47 -25.90 7.37 -2.15
C ASP A 47 -26.04 5.84 -2.07
N GLY A 48 -25.44 5.23 -1.03
CA GLY A 48 -25.45 3.79 -0.81
C GLY A 48 -24.46 2.99 -1.66
N THR A 49 -24.00 3.52 -2.79
CA THR A 49 -23.07 2.84 -3.70
C THR A 49 -21.61 3.11 -3.34
N VAL A 50 -20.80 2.05 -3.28
CA VAL A 50 -19.33 2.15 -3.14
C VAL A 50 -18.71 2.41 -4.51
N ARG A 51 -17.78 3.36 -4.57
CA ARG A 51 -17.02 3.68 -5.79
C ARG A 51 -15.53 3.74 -5.45
N HIS A 52 -14.70 3.22 -6.35
CA HIS A 52 -13.27 3.45 -6.30
C HIS A 52 -13.00 4.94 -6.55
N PHE A 53 -12.21 5.56 -5.67
CA PHE A 53 -11.92 7.00 -5.72
C PHE A 53 -10.47 7.28 -6.09
N TRP A 54 -9.55 6.48 -5.57
CA TRP A 54 -8.11 6.66 -5.78
C TRP A 54 -7.37 5.36 -5.49
N GLY A 55 -6.34 5.05 -6.27
CA GLY A 55 -5.42 3.95 -6.03
C GLY A 55 -3.97 4.42 -6.15
N SER A 56 -3.04 3.73 -5.47
CA SER A 56 -1.61 4.00 -5.53
C SER A 56 -0.96 3.45 -6.82
N GLU A 57 -1.53 3.79 -7.98
CA GLU A 57 -1.23 3.17 -9.29
C GLU A 57 0.21 3.41 -9.77
N MET A 58 0.89 4.41 -9.21
CA MET A 58 2.32 4.67 -9.46
C MET A 58 3.19 3.44 -9.19
N LEU A 59 2.72 2.46 -8.40
CA LEU A 59 3.39 1.16 -8.20
C LEU A 59 3.75 0.47 -9.53
N TYR A 60 2.94 0.70 -10.57
CA TYR A 60 3.08 0.08 -11.89
C TYR A 60 3.64 1.02 -12.95
N ALA A 61 4.03 2.24 -12.57
CA ALA A 61 4.63 3.17 -13.49
C ALA A 61 6.05 2.71 -13.86
N ASP A 62 6.40 2.84 -15.14
CA ASP A 62 7.77 2.65 -15.63
C ASP A 62 8.59 3.88 -15.24
N VAL A 63 9.32 3.77 -14.13
CA VAL A 63 10.16 4.84 -13.59
C VAL A 63 11.55 4.33 -13.28
N ASP A 64 12.54 5.22 -13.40
CA ASP A 64 13.88 4.94 -12.91
C ASP A 64 13.89 4.98 -11.38
N GLY A 65 14.14 3.83 -10.75
CA GLY A 65 14.15 3.66 -9.30
C GLY A 65 12.80 3.29 -8.69
N GLN A 66 12.50 3.84 -7.50
CA GLN A 66 11.32 3.46 -6.72
C GLN A 66 10.05 4.19 -7.23
N PRO A 67 8.90 3.50 -7.36
CA PRO A 67 7.64 4.09 -7.85
C PRO A 67 6.99 5.11 -6.91
N ARG A 68 7.43 5.20 -5.65
CA ARG A 68 7.01 6.26 -4.71
C ARG A 68 5.51 6.34 -4.46
N HIS A 69 4.78 5.25 -4.73
CA HIS A 69 3.32 5.22 -4.75
C HIS A 69 2.65 5.39 -3.37
N MET A 70 3.39 5.17 -2.28
CA MET A 70 2.91 5.30 -0.89
C MET A 70 3.49 6.50 -0.16
N ASP A 71 4.34 7.29 -0.80
CA ASP A 71 5.11 8.36 -0.17
C ASP A 71 4.21 9.38 0.53
N LEU A 72 3.10 9.75 -0.12
CA LEU A 72 2.08 10.64 0.42
C LEU A 72 1.63 10.21 1.83
N MET A 73 1.51 8.91 2.08
CA MET A 73 1.01 8.35 3.33
C MET A 73 2.08 8.19 4.41
N TRP A 74 3.37 8.36 4.07
CA TRP A 74 4.46 8.03 4.98
C TRP A 74 5.14 9.31 5.49
N PRO A 75 4.92 9.71 6.76
CA PRO A 75 5.44 10.97 7.28
C PRO A 75 6.97 11.06 7.26
N LEU A 76 7.66 9.97 7.60
CA LEU A 76 9.13 9.91 7.54
C LEU A 76 9.65 10.29 6.16
N TRP A 77 9.08 9.68 5.13
CA TRP A 77 9.45 9.95 3.76
C TRP A 77 9.20 11.42 3.40
N ASN A 78 8.01 11.94 3.69
CA ASN A 78 7.70 13.35 3.45
C ASN A 78 8.69 14.31 4.12
N VAL A 79 9.19 14.00 5.32
CA VAL A 79 10.21 14.81 6.01
C VAL A 79 11.56 14.73 5.30
N LEU A 80 11.99 13.53 4.91
CA LEU A 80 13.29 13.33 4.25
C LEU A 80 13.37 14.07 2.90
N ASP A 81 12.27 14.25 2.19
CA ASP A 81 12.23 15.07 0.96
C ASP A 81 12.48 16.56 1.20
N THR A 82 12.34 17.04 2.43
CA THR A 82 12.61 18.44 2.78
C THR A 82 14.09 18.71 3.04
N THR A 83 14.93 17.68 3.07
CA THR A 83 16.37 17.79 3.27
C THR A 83 17.09 18.00 1.93
N PRO A 84 18.21 18.77 1.87
CA PRO A 84 18.99 18.94 0.65
C PRO A 84 19.48 17.63 0.02
N GLU A 85 19.78 16.62 0.85
CA GLU A 85 20.22 15.29 0.45
C GLU A 85 19.06 14.42 -0.07
N GLY A 86 17.81 14.81 0.19
CA GLY A 86 16.64 14.02 -0.10
C GLY A 86 16.60 12.70 0.66
N ARG A 87 15.83 11.74 0.14
CA ARG A 87 15.62 10.42 0.79
C ARG A 87 16.75 9.40 0.60
N GLY A 88 17.68 9.67 -0.30
CA GLY A 88 18.68 8.69 -0.75
C GLY A 88 18.08 7.54 -1.58
N SER A 89 18.92 6.78 -2.27
CA SER A 89 18.53 5.62 -3.11
C SER A 89 18.87 4.27 -2.48
N ASP A 90 19.74 4.25 -1.48
CA ASP A 90 20.45 3.03 -1.07
C ASP A 90 19.95 2.43 0.26
N TRP A 91 18.90 3.02 0.84
CA TRP A 91 18.38 2.63 2.15
C TRP A 91 16.86 2.47 2.13
N TYR A 92 16.35 1.43 2.80
CA TYR A 92 14.92 1.17 2.96
C TYR A 92 14.62 0.74 4.41
N PRO A 93 13.50 1.17 5.01
CA PRO A 93 13.05 0.72 6.31
C PRO A 93 12.84 -0.79 6.27
N SER A 94 13.58 -1.52 7.10
CA SER A 94 13.29 -2.90 7.41
C SER A 94 12.56 -2.97 8.74
N LEU A 95 11.76 -4.03 8.91
CA LEU A 95 11.27 -4.35 10.25
C LEU A 95 12.50 -4.60 11.14
N ALA A 96 12.55 -3.93 12.29
CA ALA A 96 13.49 -4.31 13.33
C ALA A 96 13.25 -5.80 13.65
N ARG A 97 14.34 -6.55 13.73
CA ARG A 97 14.31 -7.98 14.06
C ARG A 97 13.61 -8.25 15.38
#